data_AF-A0A2V5RM91-F1
#
_entry.id   AF-A0A2V5RM91-F1
#
_cell.length_a   1.000
_cell.length_b   1.000
_cell.length_c   1.000
_cell.angle_alpha   90.00
_cell.angle_beta   90.00
_cell.angle_gamma   90.00
#
_symmetry.space_group_name_H-M   'P 1'
#
loop_
_entity.id
_entity.type
_entity.pdbx_description
1 polymer ?
#
loop_
_entity_poly.entity_id
_entity_poly.type
_entity_poly.pdbx_seq_one_letter_code
_entity_poly.pdbx_strand_id
1 'polypeptide(L)'
;LGRIYQRMMSERGQIAQRFRSEGEGEAARIAGQKERDLNEIQSTAYRQVQQIRGESDAKATEIYARAYTQNPQAAEFYNFLKSMDTYRKVLTKDTTLVFSTDSDLFGLLKRASAKPQTLPPAR
;
A
#
# COMPACT_ATOMS: atom_id res chain seq x y z
N LEU A 1 44.25 -11.85 -60.13
CA LEU A 1 43.60 -12.57 -59.01
C LEU A 1 43.34 -11.67 -57.79
N GLY A 2 44.30 -10.86 -57.31
CA GLY A 2 44.11 -10.03 -56.10
C GLY A 2 42.97 -8.98 -56.13
N ARG A 3 42.71 -8.34 -57.27
CA ARG A 3 41.66 -7.30 -57.39
C ARG A 3 40.23 -7.85 -57.25
N ILE A 4 40.00 -9.11 -57.67
CA ILE A 4 38.70 -9.79 -57.53
C ILE A 4 38.51 -10.25 -56.07
N TYR A 5 39.57 -10.73 -55.43
CA TYR A 5 39.52 -11.17 -54.04
C TYR A 5 39.22 -10.02 -53.07
N GLN A 6 39.82 -8.84 -53.29
CA GLN A 6 39.52 -7.63 -52.53
C GLN A 6 38.06 -7.19 -52.69
N ARG A 7 37.50 -7.29 -53.90
CA ARG A 7 36.10 -6.97 -54.16
C ARG A 7 35.16 -7.91 -53.42
N MET A 8 35.42 -9.22 -53.45
CA MET A 8 34.62 -10.20 -52.71
C MET A 8 34.70 -9.99 -51.19
N MET A 9 35.87 -9.65 -50.66
CA MET A 9 36.02 -9.32 -49.23
C MET A 9 35.22 -8.08 -48.84
N SER A 10 35.26 -7.03 -49.66
CA SER A 10 34.49 -5.80 -49.43
C SER A 10 32.98 -6.06 -49.46
N GLU A 11 32.49 -6.81 -50.45
CA GLU A 11 31.07 -7.20 -50.56
C GLU A 11 30.63 -8.05 -49.35
N ARG A 12 31.43 -9.04 -48.94
CA ARG A 12 31.19 -9.82 -47.71
C ARG A 12 31.17 -8.94 -46.46
N GLY A 13 32.09 -7.97 -46.38
CA GLY A 13 32.16 -7.01 -45.28
C GLY A 13 30.91 -6.13 -45.20
N GLN A 14 30.44 -5.61 -46.35
CA GLN A 14 29.21 -4.82 -46.43
C GLN A 14 27.97 -5.63 -46.03
N ILE A 15 27.86 -6.87 -46.51
CA ILE A 15 26.75 -7.77 -46.14
C ILE A 15 26.75 -8.05 -44.63
N ALA A 16 27.92 -8.35 -44.04
CA ALA A 16 28.04 -8.58 -42.61
C ALA A 16 27.70 -7.33 -41.79
N GLN A 17 28.11 -6.15 -42.25
CA GLN A 17 27.80 -4.89 -41.57
C GLN A 17 26.31 -4.55 -41.64
N ARG A 18 25.66 -4.79 -42.78
CA ARG A 18 24.21 -4.65 -42.92
C ARG A 18 23.46 -5.56 -41.95
N PHE A 19 23.81 -6.84 -41.87
CA PHE A 19 23.16 -7.77 -40.93
C PHE A 19 23.39 -7.39 -39.47
N ARG A 20 24.57 -6.88 -39.11
CA ARG A 20 24.82 -6.37 -37.76
C ARG A 20 23.93 -5.17 -37.44
N SER A 21 23.84 -4.20 -38.34
CA SER A 21 23.01 -3.01 -38.14
C SER A 21 21.51 -3.34 -38.10
N GLU A 22 21.04 -4.27 -38.93
CA GLU A 22 19.66 -4.77 -38.88
C GLU A 22 19.38 -5.49 -37.54
N GLY A 23 20.32 -6.33 -37.08
CA GLY A 23 20.21 -7.01 -35.79
C GLY A 23 20.21 -6.06 -34.59
N GLU A 24 21.08 -5.05 -34.59
CA GLU A 24 21.12 -4.00 -33.56
C GLU A 24 19.83 -3.19 -33.53
N GLY A 25 19.29 -2.82 -34.70
CA GLY A 25 18.02 -2.11 -34.82
C GLY A 25 16.85 -2.92 -34.27
N GLU A 26 16.78 -4.21 -34.62
CA GLU A 26 15.73 -5.09 -34.13
C GLU A 26 15.84 -5.36 -32.62
N ALA A 27 17.06 -5.53 -32.11
CA ALA A 27 17.30 -5.67 -30.68
C ALA A 27 16.87 -4.41 -29.91
N ALA A 28 17.19 -3.21 -30.41
CA ALA A 28 16.75 -1.95 -29.82
C ALA A 28 15.23 -1.81 -29.86
N ARG A 29 14.58 -2.21 -30.96
CA ARG A 29 13.12 -2.22 -31.10
C ARG A 29 12.46 -3.14 -30.07
N ILE A 30 12.95 -4.37 -29.92
CA ILE A 30 12.44 -5.35 -28.95
C ILE A 30 12.63 -4.84 -27.52
N ALA A 31 13.82 -4.30 -27.21
CA ALA A 31 14.09 -3.74 -25.88
C ALA A 31 13.16 -2.56 -25.56
N GLY A 32 12.96 -1.64 -26.51
CA GLY A 32 12.06 -0.50 -26.34
C GLY A 32 10.58 -0.89 -26.24
N GLN A 33 10.15 -1.97 -26.91
CA GLN A 33 8.80 -2.52 -26.73
C GLN A 33 8.65 -3.14 -25.34
N LYS A 34 9.59 -4.01 -24.94
CA LYS A 34 9.60 -4.64 -23.62
C LYS A 34 9.51 -3.62 -22.49
N GLU A 35 10.28 -2.54 -22.57
CA GLU A 35 10.29 -1.48 -21.55
C GLU A 35 8.94 -0.76 -21.47
N ARG A 36 8.31 -0.47 -22.63
CA ARG A 36 6.96 0.11 -22.67
C ARG A 36 5.93 -0.82 -22.06
N ASP A 37 5.96 -2.10 -22.41
CA ASP A 37 5.01 -3.10 -21.90
C ASP A 37 5.15 -3.26 -20.38
N LEU A 38 6.38 -3.30 -19.86
CA LEU A 38 6.65 -3.36 -18.43
C LEU A 38 6.07 -2.15 -17.69
N ASN A 39 6.31 -0.94 -18.22
CA ASN A 39 5.78 0.29 -17.63
C ASN A 39 4.24 0.33 -17.66
N GLU A 40 3.63 -0.13 -18.75
CA GLU A 40 2.17 -0.20 -18.86
C GLU A 40 1.56 -1.19 -17.86
N ILE A 41 2.14 -2.38 -17.73
CA ILE A 41 1.70 -3.41 -16.78
C ILE A 41 1.80 -2.88 -15.35
N GLN A 42 2.96 -2.30 -14.98
CA GLN A 42 3.18 -1.76 -13.64
C GLN A 42 2.23 -0.60 -13.32
N SER A 43 2.07 0.34 -14.26
CA SER A 43 1.17 1.48 -14.11
C SER A 43 -0.29 1.04 -13.94
N THR A 44 -0.74 0.08 -14.74
CA THR A 44 -2.10 -0.45 -14.66
C THR A 44 -2.33 -1.22 -13.37
N ALA A 45 -1.40 -2.08 -12.96
CA ALA A 45 -1.46 -2.79 -11.70
C ALA A 45 -1.50 -1.81 -10.51
N TYR A 46 -0.64 -0.79 -10.52
CA TYR A 46 -0.63 0.23 -9.48
C TYR A 46 -1.96 0.98 -9.41
N ARG A 47 -2.51 1.41 -10.56
CA ARG A 47 -3.83 2.06 -10.64
C ARG A 47 -4.92 1.19 -10.03
N GLN A 48 -4.96 -0.09 -10.38
CA GLN A 48 -5.95 -1.05 -9.85
C GLN A 48 -5.82 -1.21 -8.33
N VAL A 49 -4.60 -1.35 -7.81
CA VAL A 49 -4.37 -1.44 -6.36
C VAL A 49 -4.88 -0.19 -5.64
N GLN A 50 -4.59 1.01 -6.16
CA GLN A 50 -5.06 2.25 -5.56
C GLN A 50 -6.58 2.38 -5.61
N GLN A 51 -7.20 1.98 -6.73
CA GLN A 51 -8.65 1.98 -6.86
C GLN A 51 -9.31 1.02 -5.86
N ILE A 52 -8.84 -0.22 -5.77
CA ILE A 52 -9.39 -1.23 -4.84
C ILE A 52 -9.23 -0.76 -3.39
N ARG A 53 -8.08 -0.18 -3.04
CA ARG A 53 -7.85 0.39 -1.71
C ARG A 53 -8.81 1.54 -1.42
N GLY A 54 -8.93 2.49 -2.35
CA GLY A 54 -9.86 3.62 -2.21
C GLY A 54 -11.32 3.17 -2.05
N GLU A 55 -11.77 2.20 -2.85
CA GLU A 55 -13.12 1.64 -2.74
C GLU A 55 -13.33 0.88 -1.42
N SER A 56 -12.31 0.14 -0.97
CA SER A 56 -12.34 -0.58 0.32
C SER A 56 -12.39 0.39 1.50
N ASP A 57 -11.58 1.44 1.48
CA ASP A 57 -11.53 2.45 2.54
C ASP A 57 -12.83 3.26 2.60
N ALA A 58 -13.41 3.59 1.44
CA ALA A 58 -14.72 4.23 1.36
C ALA A 58 -15.81 3.32 1.94
N LYS A 59 -15.87 2.04 1.56
CA LYS A 59 -16.83 1.07 2.11
C LYS A 59 -16.66 0.86 3.60
N ALA A 60 -15.43 0.71 4.08
CA ALA A 60 -15.14 0.58 5.51
C ALA A 60 -15.63 1.81 6.27
N THR A 61 -15.31 3.01 5.78
CA THR A 61 -15.76 4.27 6.37
C THR A 61 -17.27 4.38 6.38
N GLU A 62 -17.95 3.99 5.30
CA GLU A 62 -19.41 4.00 5.21
C GLU A 62 -20.06 3.01 6.20
N ILE A 63 -19.51 1.80 6.34
CA ILE A 63 -19.97 0.81 7.32
C ILE A 63 -19.79 1.35 8.73
N TYR A 64 -18.63 1.92 9.03
CA TYR A 64 -18.36 2.52 10.32
C TYR A 64 -19.32 3.68 10.61
N ALA A 65 -19.45 4.63 9.68
CA ALA A 65 -20.38 5.74 9.80
C ALA A 65 -21.80 5.26 10.09
N ARG A 66 -22.32 4.30 9.32
CA ARG A 66 -23.64 3.70 9.55
C ARG A 66 -23.78 3.03 10.91
N ALA A 67 -22.76 2.30 11.36
CA ALA A 67 -22.77 1.68 12.68
C ALA A 67 -22.79 2.72 13.83
N TYR A 68 -22.14 3.87 13.66
CA TYR A 68 -22.16 4.95 14.66
C TYR A 68 -23.49 5.67 14.75
N THR A 69 -24.15 5.94 13.61
CA THR A 69 -25.40 6.71 13.60
C THR A 69 -26.58 5.94 14.19
N GLN A 70 -26.46 4.62 14.38
CA GLN A 70 -27.57 3.78 14.84
C GLN A 70 -27.87 3.92 16.34
N ASN A 71 -26.86 4.06 17.20
CA ASN A 71 -27.09 4.15 18.65
C ASN A 71 -25.94 4.93 19.34
N PRO A 72 -26.23 5.93 20.19
CA PRO A 72 -25.23 6.61 21.02
C PRO A 72 -24.31 5.67 21.81
N GLN A 73 -24.83 4.52 22.25
CA GLN A 73 -24.06 3.51 22.99
C GLN A 73 -23.03 2.78 22.10
N ALA A 74 -23.28 2.70 20.79
CA ALA A 74 -22.35 2.07 19.84
C ALA A 74 -21.08 2.93 19.64
N ALA A 75 -21.22 4.26 19.68
CA ALA A 75 -20.08 5.17 19.63
C ALA A 75 -19.17 5.04 20.87
N GLU A 76 -19.75 4.92 22.06
CA GLU A 76 -18.97 4.68 23.29
C GLU A 76 -18.26 3.32 23.28
N PHE A 77 -18.93 2.27 22.79
CA PHE A 77 -18.36 0.92 22.73
C PHE A 77 -17.18 0.82 21.74
N TYR A 78 -17.25 1.50 20.59
CA TYR A 78 -16.12 1.55 19.66
C TYR A 78 -14.93 2.31 20.23
N ASN A 79 -15.16 3.47 20.87
CA ASN A 79 -14.08 4.24 21.51
C ASN A 79 -13.35 3.38 22.55
N PHE A 80 -14.10 2.55 23.28
CA PHE A 80 -13.53 1.53 24.16
C PHE A 80 -12.72 0.48 23.39
N LEU A 81 -13.28 -0.14 22.34
CA LEU A 81 -12.61 -1.16 21.53
C LEU A 81 -11.32 -0.64 20.88
N LYS A 82 -11.35 0.58 20.34
CA LYS A 82 -10.22 1.25 19.71
C LYS A 82 -9.13 1.57 20.72
N SER A 83 -9.52 2.03 21.92
CA SER A 83 -8.57 2.25 23.02
C SER A 83 -7.89 0.96 23.44
N MET A 84 -8.63 -0.16 23.52
CA MET A 84 -8.07 -1.49 23.82
C MET A 84 -7.11 -1.99 22.73
N ASP A 85 -7.42 -1.78 21.45
CA ASP A 85 -6.53 -2.14 20.34
C ASP A 85 -5.24 -1.30 20.36
N THR A 86 -5.36 0.01 20.63
CA THR A 86 -4.21 0.89 20.82
C THR A 86 -3.36 0.43 22.01
N TYR A 87 -3.98 0.09 23.14
CA TYR A 87 -3.27 -0.46 24.28
C TYR A 87 -2.51 -1.73 23.94
N ARG A 88 -3.15 -2.68 23.23
CA ARG A 88 -2.48 -3.91 22.79
C ARG A 88 -1.27 -3.64 21.89
N LYS A 89 -1.32 -2.62 21.03
CA LYS A 89 -0.22 -2.26 20.12
C LYS A 89 0.93 -1.56 20.83
N VAL A 90 0.64 -0.79 21.87
CA VAL A 90 1.60 0.09 22.53
C VAL A 90 2.18 -0.52 23.81
N LEU A 91 1.43 -1.37 24.52
CA LEU A 91 1.89 -2.13 25.69
C LEU A 91 2.58 -3.43 25.26
N THR A 92 3.85 -3.31 24.86
CA THR A 92 4.79 -4.44 24.79
C THR A 92 5.53 -4.62 26.13
N LYS A 93 6.05 -5.83 26.41
CA LYS A 93 6.62 -6.24 27.72
C LYS A 93 7.71 -5.30 28.28
N ASP A 94 8.38 -4.52 27.43
CA ASP A 94 9.52 -3.67 27.80
C ASP A 94 9.25 -2.16 27.65
N THR A 95 7.99 -1.74 27.39
CA THR A 95 7.67 -0.32 27.13
C THR A 95 7.17 0.38 28.39
N THR A 96 7.95 1.35 28.89
CA THR A 96 7.49 2.28 29.93
C THR A 96 6.76 3.44 29.27
N LEU A 97 5.44 3.51 29.44
CA LEU A 97 4.62 4.61 28.93
C LEU A 97 4.44 5.71 29.97
N VAL A 98 4.83 6.93 29.60
CA VAL A 98 4.56 8.15 30.38
C VAL A 98 3.36 8.85 29.76
N PHE A 99 2.22 8.82 30.45
CA PHE A 99 1.00 9.52 30.03
C PHE A 99 0.85 10.82 30.82
N SER A 100 0.43 11.89 30.14
CA SER A 100 -0.11 13.08 30.82
C SER A 100 -1.50 12.77 31.38
N THR A 101 -1.83 13.40 32.51
CA THR A 101 -3.07 13.13 33.27
C THR A 101 -4.36 13.48 32.51
N ASP A 102 -4.23 14.23 31.42
CA ASP A 102 -5.28 14.73 30.53
C ASP A 102 -5.37 13.97 29.20
N SER A 103 -4.59 12.89 29.01
CA SER A 103 -4.66 12.08 27.80
C SER A 103 -5.95 11.26 27.74
N ASP A 104 -6.64 11.28 26.59
CA ASP A 104 -7.83 10.46 26.30
C ASP A 104 -7.59 8.96 26.53
N LEU A 105 -6.35 8.50 26.34
CA LEU A 105 -5.94 7.14 26.65
C LEU A 105 -6.13 6.89 28.16
N PHE A 106 -5.48 7.69 29.00
CA PHE A 106 -5.51 7.54 30.46
C PHE A 106 -6.91 7.72 31.06
N GLY A 107 -7.77 8.49 30.41
CA GLY A 107 -9.17 8.68 30.81
C GLY A 107 -9.95 7.37 30.99
N LEU A 108 -9.68 6.36 30.15
CA LEU A 108 -10.39 5.08 30.21
C LEU A 108 -9.94 4.23 31.42
N LEU A 109 -8.65 4.29 31.78
CA LEU A 109 -8.11 3.64 32.98
C LEU A 109 -8.60 4.32 34.27
N LYS A 110 -8.78 5.64 34.27
CA LYS A 110 -9.46 6.37 35.37
C LYS A 110 -10.92 5.95 35.53
N ARG A 111 -11.65 5.79 34.42
CA ARG A 111 -13.06 5.34 34.44
C ARG A 111 -13.20 3.91 34.99
N ALA A 112 -12.28 3.01 34.65
CA ALA A 112 -12.27 1.63 35.17
C ALA A 112 -11.92 1.54 36.66
N SER A 113 -11.15 2.51 37.19
CA SER A 113 -10.80 2.62 38.62
C SER A 113 -11.84 3.40 39.44
N ALA A 114 -12.85 4.01 38.81
CA ALA A 114 -13.98 4.58 39.50
C ALA A 114 -14.90 3.45 40.02
N LYS A 115 -15.02 3.36 41.35
CA LYS A 115 -15.90 2.42 42.08
C LYS A 115 -17.30 2.38 41.45
N PRO A 116 -17.92 1.19 41.23
CA PRO A 116 -19.26 1.11 40.68
C PRO A 116 -20.22 1.88 41.58
N GLN A 117 -20.84 2.92 41.02
CA GLN A 117 -21.81 3.74 41.73
C GLN A 117 -23.09 2.90 41.84
N THR A 118 -23.29 2.30 43.00
CA THR A 118 -24.51 1.58 43.36
C THR A 118 -25.70 2.53 43.23
N LEU A 119 -26.59 2.30 42.27
CA LEU A 119 -27.90 2.95 42.23
C LEU A 119 -28.65 2.62 43.55
N PRO A 120 -29.24 3.59 44.25
CA PRO A 120 -30.10 3.30 45.38
C PRO A 120 -31.33 2.51 44.91
N PRO A 121 -31.87 1.60 45.75
CA PRO A 121 -33.06 0.83 45.38
C PRO A 121 -34.23 1.78 45.13
N ALA A 122 -34.83 1.64 43.95
CA ALA A 122 -36.07 2.33 43.61
C ALA A 122 -37.12 1.99 44.67
N ARG A 123 -37.69 3.03 45.28
CA ARG A 123 -38.81 2.94 46.22
C ARG A 123 -40.12 2.96 45.45
#